data_AF-A0A4Q2UTG3-F1
#
_entry.id   AF-A0A4Q2UTG3-F1
#
_cell.length_a   1.000
_cell.length_b   1.000
_cell.length_c   1.000
_cell.angle_alpha   90.00
_cell.angle_beta   90.00
_cell.angle_gamma   90.00
#
_symmetry.space_group_name_H-M   'P 1'
#
loop_
_entity.id
_entity.type
_entity.pdbx_description
1 polymer ?
#
loop_
_entity_poly.entity_id
_entity_poly.type
_entity_poly.pdbx_seq_one_letter_code
_entity_poly.pdbx_strand_id
1 'polypeptide(L)'
;MKISPLPIFLLLFVMSICSLSAQSKKTSTADRVGFTDAASFGFSPSATGLENALALQKAVDLGGTIIVSQPGTYKLGGTVYLGSHTSLVFGDGVFIKKVNEKEDFSHVFINKGAATKTYNEHITVDGLQIIVNGMDVRKFNEAYGLHGQLAFFYVKDLRINRFRCLDLGKAQYGIHICTFEDVIIDDVIIKGEKDGVHFGRGKRFTVRNGVFQTFDDAIALNAHDYATGNPELGWIENGVIENCHDLNAENTTGYFCRILAGAWTDWQEGMAVQQSDAVVSNGKLYRVQAKPDGTIYTSKTRPTHDKGSQVLDGINWGVVQNDITYTAGVRNVIFRNIFLEKPRIGLSIHFDNDKYSRSYYPGAAIPLQEQLSFDNVRVLHNKPIPFLSIATPVDLVTISNSSIRNNTIKFVSNKAMTDYLKTSITIYGCSFHNDGEFELITNGVAGKKIHVKTFGNTELNDKFSAKVNAGNGQIIIDSDLTGLKK
;
A
#
# COMPACT_ATOMS: atom_id res chain seq x y z
N MET A 1 -9.57 28.92 97.75
CA MET A 1 -9.31 29.95 98.78
C MET A 1 -8.25 30.90 98.23
N LYS A 2 -8.61 32.19 98.08
CA LYS A 2 -7.77 33.41 97.96
C LYS A 2 -6.69 33.50 96.84
N ILE A 3 -6.89 34.36 95.83
CA ILE A 3 -6.36 35.76 95.67
C ILE A 3 -4.89 35.76 95.17
N SER A 4 -4.59 35.99 93.87
CA SER A 4 -4.38 37.29 93.15
C SER A 4 -2.87 37.59 92.90
N PRO A 5 -2.44 38.64 92.13
CA PRO A 5 -1.67 38.48 90.90
C PRO A 5 -0.37 39.34 90.75
N LEU A 6 0.29 39.22 89.58
CA LEU A 6 1.23 40.17 88.90
C LEU A 6 2.62 40.46 89.54
N PRO A 7 3.63 41.06 88.84
CA PRO A 7 3.81 41.34 87.40
C PRO A 7 5.24 41.07 86.80
N ILE A 8 5.31 41.04 85.47
CA ILE A 8 6.30 41.63 84.52
C ILE A 8 7.73 41.88 85.03
N PHE A 9 8.75 41.29 84.37
CA PHE A 9 9.85 42.06 83.74
C PHE A 9 10.59 41.25 82.65
N LEU A 10 10.83 41.97 81.57
CA LEU A 10 11.48 41.64 80.31
C LEU A 10 13.01 41.77 80.46
N LEU A 11 13.83 40.81 79.98
CA LEU A 11 15.00 41.10 79.13
C LEU A 11 15.76 39.84 78.64
N LEU A 12 15.81 39.74 77.31
CA LEU A 12 16.90 39.28 76.42
C LEU A 12 17.82 38.12 76.87
N PHE A 13 17.68 36.99 76.16
CA PHE A 13 18.84 36.20 75.74
C PHE A 13 18.76 35.92 74.24
N VAL A 14 19.75 36.44 73.51
CA VAL A 14 19.96 36.21 72.09
C VAL A 14 20.54 34.79 71.94
N MET A 15 19.81 33.89 71.30
CA MET A 15 20.40 32.68 70.71
C MET A 15 20.04 32.63 69.23
N SER A 16 21.09 32.79 68.45
CA SER A 16 21.13 32.64 67.00
C SER A 16 20.84 31.18 66.64
N ILE A 17 19.71 30.94 65.97
CA ILE A 17 19.44 29.66 65.29
C ILE A 17 19.37 29.97 63.79
N CYS A 18 20.45 29.61 63.10
CA CYS A 18 20.52 29.51 61.65
C CYS A 18 19.42 28.56 61.16
N SER A 19 18.33 29.11 60.65
CA SER A 19 17.37 28.38 59.82
C SER A 19 17.83 28.53 58.37
N LEU A 20 18.39 27.44 57.83
CA LEU A 20 18.57 27.30 56.39
C LEU A 20 17.19 27.42 55.73
N SER A 21 16.93 28.55 55.08
CA SER A 21 15.85 28.65 54.11
C SER A 21 16.24 27.78 52.91
N ALA A 22 15.73 26.56 52.86
CA ALA A 22 15.69 25.78 51.64
C ALA A 22 14.84 26.57 50.63
N GLN A 23 15.51 27.31 49.74
CA GLN A 23 14.92 27.75 48.50
C GLN A 23 14.50 26.51 47.74
N SER A 24 13.21 26.17 47.90
CA SER A 24 12.45 25.38 46.95
C SER A 24 12.60 26.05 45.58
N LYS A 25 13.61 25.61 44.82
CA LYS A 25 13.57 25.68 43.37
C LYS A 25 12.35 24.85 42.97
N LYS A 26 11.21 25.51 42.84
CA LYS A 26 10.17 25.08 41.91
C LYS A 26 10.86 25.03 40.55
N THR A 27 11.39 23.86 40.20
CA THR A 27 11.63 23.49 38.82
C THR A 27 10.27 23.53 38.14
N SER A 28 9.96 24.68 37.55
CA SER A 28 8.95 24.77 36.51
C SER A 28 9.49 24.09 35.26
N THR A 29 9.55 22.76 35.27
CA THR A 29 9.72 21.98 34.04
C THR A 29 8.33 21.69 33.49
N ALA A 30 7.67 22.76 33.06
CA ALA A 30 6.58 22.72 32.10
C ALA A 30 6.98 23.58 30.89
N ASP A 31 8.26 23.56 30.54
CA ASP A 31 8.67 23.89 29.18
C ASP A 31 8.26 22.70 28.32
N ARG A 32 7.23 22.89 27.51
CA ARG A 32 6.88 21.97 26.43
C ARG A 32 8.11 21.88 25.52
N VAL A 33 8.88 20.80 25.64
CA VAL A 33 9.92 20.45 24.68
C VAL A 33 9.21 20.35 23.32
N GLY A 34 9.49 21.30 22.42
CA GLY A 34 8.79 21.44 21.15
C GLY A 34 8.92 20.17 20.32
N PHE A 35 10.16 19.80 20.01
CA PHE A 35 10.56 18.56 19.34
C PHE A 35 11.74 17.91 20.07
N THR A 36 11.87 16.59 19.95
CA THR A 36 12.96 15.81 20.52
C THR A 36 13.93 15.38 19.43
N ASP A 37 15.22 15.67 19.57
CA ASP A 37 16.23 15.20 18.61
C ASP A 37 16.70 13.79 18.94
N ALA A 38 16.70 12.88 17.96
CA ALA A 38 17.19 11.51 18.09
C ALA A 38 18.67 11.44 18.51
N ALA A 39 19.47 12.46 18.20
CA ALA A 39 20.87 12.56 18.61
C ALA A 39 21.04 12.55 20.14
N SER A 40 20.04 13.05 20.89
CA SER A 40 20.04 12.99 22.37
C SER A 40 19.99 11.56 22.93
N PHE A 41 19.64 10.57 22.10
CA PHE A 41 19.65 9.13 22.45
C PHE A 41 20.88 8.40 21.91
N GLY A 42 21.80 9.11 21.26
CA GLY A 42 23.00 8.54 20.62
C GLY A 42 22.79 8.13 19.16
N PHE A 43 21.70 8.54 18.51
CA PHE A 43 21.51 8.30 17.08
C PHE A 43 22.44 9.21 16.27
N SER A 44 23.46 8.64 15.62
CA SER A 44 24.56 9.39 15.00
C SER A 44 25.07 8.72 13.71
N PRO A 45 25.55 9.49 12.71
CA PRO A 45 26.22 8.92 11.54
C PRO A 45 27.49 8.12 11.87
N SER A 46 28.13 8.41 13.00
CA SER A 46 29.35 7.72 13.44
C SER A 46 29.09 6.43 14.23
N ALA A 47 27.84 6.19 14.64
CA ALA A 47 27.48 5.00 15.40
C ALA A 47 27.36 3.76 14.49
N THR A 48 27.48 2.59 15.10
CA THR A 48 27.17 1.32 14.43
C THR A 48 25.68 1.22 14.10
N GLY A 49 25.32 0.34 13.18
CA GLY A 49 23.92 0.06 12.85
C GLY A 49 23.11 -0.41 14.04
N LEU A 50 23.68 -1.24 14.92
CA LEU A 50 23.01 -1.73 16.12
C LEU A 50 22.78 -0.60 17.15
N GLU A 51 23.78 0.25 17.38
CA GLU A 51 23.66 1.39 18.29
C GLU A 51 22.59 2.37 17.79
N ASN A 52 22.57 2.65 16.48
CA ASN A 52 21.58 3.52 15.86
C ASN A 52 20.16 2.95 15.94
N ALA A 53 19.98 1.64 15.72
CA ALA A 53 18.66 1.02 15.87
C ALA A 53 18.13 1.15 17.30
N LEU A 54 18.98 0.90 18.31
CA LEU A 54 18.62 1.06 19.72
C LEU A 54 18.35 2.52 20.09
N ALA A 55 19.18 3.44 19.64
CA ALA A 55 19.03 4.87 19.92
C ALA A 55 17.75 5.44 19.31
N LEU A 56 17.49 5.14 18.03
CA LEU A 56 16.30 5.59 17.35
C LEU A 56 15.04 4.95 17.94
N GLN A 57 15.08 3.67 18.32
CA GLN A 57 13.97 3.02 19.02
C GLN A 57 13.62 3.77 20.33
N LYS A 58 14.63 4.09 21.15
CA LYS A 58 14.42 4.85 22.39
C LYS A 58 13.80 6.23 22.13
N ALA A 59 14.24 6.90 21.06
CA ALA A 59 13.69 8.20 20.69
C ALA A 59 12.21 8.09 20.30
N VAL A 60 11.85 7.17 19.40
CA VAL A 60 10.46 7.01 18.94
C VAL A 60 9.53 6.42 20.01
N ASP A 61 10.07 5.73 21.01
CA ASP A 61 9.32 5.22 22.16
C ASP A 61 8.73 6.34 23.04
N LEU A 62 9.29 7.57 22.97
CA LEU A 62 8.73 8.73 23.67
C LEU A 62 7.44 9.27 23.05
N GLY A 63 7.17 8.95 21.78
CA GLY A 63 6.11 9.59 21.01
C GLY A 63 6.41 11.07 20.71
N GLY A 64 5.39 11.81 20.29
CA GLY A 64 5.53 13.20 19.87
C GLY A 64 6.34 13.34 18.59
N THR A 65 6.98 14.49 18.38
CA THR A 65 7.80 14.74 17.20
C THR A 65 9.28 14.51 17.49
N ILE A 66 9.83 13.52 16.81
CA ILE A 66 11.24 13.15 16.81
C ILE A 66 11.88 13.69 15.53
N ILE A 67 12.96 14.46 15.68
CA ILE A 67 13.72 15.01 14.55
C ILE A 67 15.07 14.31 14.42
N VAL A 68 15.55 14.14 13.19
CA VAL A 68 16.94 13.79 12.87
C VAL A 68 17.53 14.98 12.12
N SER A 69 18.24 15.85 12.83
CA SER A 69 18.67 17.16 12.31
C SER A 69 20.06 17.15 11.67
N GLN A 70 20.95 16.28 12.12
CA GLN A 70 22.33 16.24 11.64
C GLN A 70 22.42 15.51 10.29
N PRO A 71 22.92 16.15 9.22
CA PRO A 71 23.13 15.47 7.95
C PRO A 71 24.13 14.31 8.08
N GLY A 72 23.92 13.26 7.29
CA GLY A 72 24.82 12.11 7.24
C GLY A 72 24.12 10.81 6.90
N THR A 73 24.93 9.77 6.69
CA THR A 73 24.45 8.41 6.46
C THR A 73 24.45 7.63 7.77
N TYR A 74 23.27 7.36 8.29
CA TYR A 74 23.05 6.58 9.50
C TYR A 74 22.91 5.11 9.13
N LYS A 75 23.84 4.29 9.60
CA LYS A 75 23.68 2.84 9.53
C LYS A 75 22.51 2.42 10.40
N LEU A 76 21.70 1.47 9.94
CA LEU A 76 20.63 0.87 10.71
C LEU A 76 20.75 -0.66 10.65
N GLY A 77 20.94 -1.27 11.82
CA GLY A 77 21.18 -2.71 11.99
C GLY A 77 19.97 -3.51 12.47
N GLY A 78 18.77 -2.95 12.37
CA GLY A 78 17.52 -3.59 12.77
C GLY A 78 16.29 -2.73 12.50
N THR A 79 15.12 -3.35 12.56
CA THR A 79 13.82 -2.68 12.42
C THR A 79 13.56 -1.74 13.60
N VAL A 80 13.02 -0.54 13.32
CA VAL A 80 12.51 0.38 14.35
C VAL A 80 10.97 0.41 14.32
N TYR A 81 10.37 0.32 15.51
CA TYR A 81 8.92 0.18 15.70
C TYR A 81 8.28 1.51 16.13
N LEU A 82 7.37 2.03 15.31
CA LEU A 82 6.68 3.30 15.52
C LEU A 82 5.38 3.09 16.32
N GLY A 83 5.19 3.88 17.38
CA GLY A 83 3.95 3.91 18.16
C GLY A 83 2.93 4.91 17.62
N SER A 84 1.76 4.99 18.26
CA SER A 84 0.78 6.05 17.98
C SER A 84 1.31 7.42 18.39
N HIS A 85 0.80 8.48 17.77
CA HIS A 85 1.17 9.87 18.04
C HIS A 85 2.67 10.16 17.88
N THR A 86 3.30 9.52 16.90
CA THR A 86 4.73 9.68 16.60
C THR A 86 4.91 10.34 15.24
N SER A 87 5.61 11.47 15.20
CA SER A 87 6.13 12.06 13.97
C SER A 87 7.64 11.89 13.92
N LEU A 88 8.17 11.26 12.87
CA LEU A 88 9.60 11.11 12.65
C LEU A 88 10.00 11.94 11.42
N VAL A 89 10.78 12.99 11.65
CA VAL A 89 11.14 14.01 10.65
C VAL A 89 12.64 13.99 10.40
N PHE A 90 13.03 13.73 9.16
CA PHE A 90 14.42 13.71 8.71
C PHE A 90 14.77 15.04 8.04
N GLY A 91 15.87 15.65 8.49
CA GLY A 91 16.44 16.84 7.88
C GLY A 91 17.08 16.55 6.52
N ASP A 92 17.38 17.61 5.77
CA ASP A 92 18.04 17.49 4.48
C ASP A 92 19.42 16.83 4.61
N GLY A 93 19.75 15.94 3.67
CA GLY A 93 21.03 15.22 3.67
C GLY A 93 21.13 14.08 4.68
N VAL A 94 20.02 13.66 5.29
CA VAL A 94 19.94 12.46 6.14
C VAL A 94 19.58 11.24 5.31
N PHE A 95 20.39 10.17 5.44
CA PHE A 95 20.17 8.90 4.77
C PHE A 95 20.19 7.75 5.78
N ILE A 96 19.21 6.86 5.70
CA ILE A 96 19.17 5.62 6.48
C ILE A 96 19.66 4.47 5.63
N LYS A 97 20.80 3.88 5.99
CA LYS A 97 21.44 2.79 5.25
C LYS A 97 21.32 1.47 6.02
N LYS A 98 20.66 0.47 5.44
CA LYS A 98 20.58 -0.87 6.05
C LYS A 98 21.95 -1.55 6.10
N VAL A 99 22.31 -2.16 7.24
CA VAL A 99 23.56 -2.92 7.43
C VAL A 99 23.32 -4.21 8.21
N ASN A 100 23.96 -5.31 7.84
CA ASN A 100 23.75 -6.63 8.47
C ASN A 100 24.78 -6.92 9.56
N GLU A 101 24.92 -6.00 10.52
CA GLU A 101 25.92 -6.16 11.60
C GLU A 101 25.63 -7.34 12.54
N LYS A 102 24.35 -7.76 12.64
CA LYS A 102 23.92 -8.94 13.41
C LYS A 102 23.24 -9.98 12.55
N GLU A 103 22.16 -9.58 11.89
CA GLU A 103 21.38 -10.42 10.97
C GLU A 103 20.65 -9.53 9.96
N ASP A 104 20.21 -10.14 8.86
CA ASP A 104 19.36 -9.44 7.90
C ASP A 104 18.00 -9.13 8.49
N PHE A 105 17.38 -8.02 8.10
CA PHE A 105 16.03 -7.65 8.52
C PHE A 105 15.26 -7.00 7.37
N SER A 106 13.94 -7.10 7.41
CA SER A 106 13.08 -6.64 6.32
C SER A 106 12.80 -5.14 6.40
N HIS A 107 12.16 -4.70 7.47
CA HIS A 107 11.61 -3.36 7.56
C HIS A 107 12.64 -2.37 8.12
N VAL A 108 12.78 -1.20 7.51
CA VAL A 108 13.41 -0.06 8.21
C VAL A 108 12.48 0.41 9.32
N PHE A 109 11.20 0.65 8.97
CA PHE A 109 10.17 1.01 9.94
C PHE A 109 8.92 0.16 9.79
N ILE A 110 8.32 -0.16 10.94
CA ILE A 110 7.00 -0.79 11.06
C ILE A 110 6.27 -0.24 12.27
N ASN A 111 4.92 -0.24 12.30
CA ASN A 111 4.20 0.17 13.51
C ASN A 111 4.15 -0.95 14.57
N LYS A 112 4.21 -0.57 15.85
CA LYS A 112 4.24 -1.49 17.01
C LYS A 112 3.08 -2.50 17.03
N GLY A 113 1.92 -2.07 16.57
CA GLY A 113 0.69 -2.84 16.57
C GLY A 113 0.60 -3.89 15.46
N ALA A 114 1.53 -3.91 14.49
CA ALA A 114 1.49 -4.84 13.37
C ALA A 114 1.46 -6.31 13.82
N ALA A 115 2.33 -6.70 14.76
CA ALA A 115 2.42 -8.09 15.23
C ALA A 115 1.22 -8.53 16.09
N THR A 116 0.53 -7.57 16.71
CA THR A 116 -0.61 -7.82 17.59
C THR A 116 -1.95 -7.53 16.94
N LYS A 117 -1.95 -7.06 15.68
CA LYS A 117 -3.13 -6.59 14.95
C LYS A 117 -3.91 -5.52 15.73
N THR A 118 -3.18 -4.62 16.36
CA THR A 118 -3.75 -3.47 17.09
C THR A 118 -3.49 -2.20 16.30
N TYR A 119 -4.50 -1.32 16.26
CA TYR A 119 -4.34 -0.07 15.54
C TYR A 119 -3.31 0.84 16.20
N ASN A 120 -2.36 1.32 15.41
CA ASN A 120 -1.67 2.57 15.72
C ASN A 120 -2.26 3.72 14.92
N GLU A 121 -2.20 4.92 15.49
CA GLU A 121 -2.82 6.10 14.90
C GLU A 121 -1.94 7.34 14.97
N HIS A 122 -2.17 8.29 14.07
CA HIS A 122 -1.47 9.58 14.03
C HIS A 122 0.04 9.42 13.90
N ILE A 123 0.47 8.69 12.86
CA ILE A 123 1.89 8.47 12.55
C ILE A 123 2.29 9.33 11.35
N THR A 124 3.41 10.05 11.48
CA THR A 124 4.03 10.77 10.36
C THR A 124 5.47 10.31 10.16
N VAL A 125 5.85 10.02 8.92
CA VAL A 125 7.23 9.84 8.48
C VAL A 125 7.50 10.88 7.40
N ASP A 126 8.44 11.79 7.63
CA ASP A 126 8.69 12.93 6.73
C ASP A 126 10.17 13.06 6.39
N GLY A 127 10.49 13.18 5.10
CA GLY A 127 11.86 13.40 4.60
C GLY A 127 12.75 12.16 4.57
N LEU A 128 12.19 10.97 4.86
CA LEU A 128 12.97 9.73 4.94
C LEU A 128 13.61 9.36 3.60
N GLN A 129 14.93 9.17 3.60
CA GLN A 129 15.67 8.60 2.48
C GLN A 129 16.30 7.27 2.90
N ILE A 130 15.96 6.18 2.22
CA ILE A 130 16.51 4.84 2.48
C ILE A 130 17.55 4.50 1.40
N ILE A 131 18.65 3.90 1.85
CA ILE A 131 19.61 3.15 1.03
C ILE A 131 19.46 1.67 1.43
N VAL A 132 18.85 0.87 0.57
CA VAL A 132 18.61 -0.57 0.80
C VAL A 132 19.92 -1.32 0.93
N ASN A 133 20.97 -0.88 0.20
CA ASN A 133 22.33 -1.39 0.34
C ASN A 133 22.43 -2.91 0.12
N GLY A 134 21.66 -3.43 -0.83
CA GLY A 134 21.58 -4.87 -1.13
C GLY A 134 20.90 -5.71 -0.04
N MET A 135 20.49 -5.12 1.09
CA MET A 135 19.73 -5.81 2.13
C MET A 135 18.25 -5.84 1.79
N ASP A 136 17.91 -6.68 0.82
CA ASP A 136 16.57 -6.84 0.29
C ASP A 136 16.06 -8.25 0.62
N VAL A 137 15.48 -8.40 1.81
CA VAL A 137 15.18 -9.71 2.41
C VAL A 137 13.72 -9.75 2.86
N ARG A 138 13.02 -10.84 2.52
CA ARG A 138 11.65 -11.12 2.97
C ARG A 138 11.68 -12.01 4.21
N LYS A 139 11.52 -11.38 5.37
CA LYS A 139 11.19 -12.01 6.65
C LYS A 139 9.77 -11.56 7.01
N PHE A 140 8.99 -12.48 7.57
CA PHE A 140 7.59 -12.23 7.96
C PHE A 140 7.42 -12.28 9.48
N ASN A 141 8.34 -11.62 10.20
CA ASN A 141 8.43 -11.75 11.65
C ASN A 141 7.21 -11.14 12.35
N GLU A 142 6.72 -10.01 11.83
CA GLU A 142 5.60 -9.28 12.41
C GLU A 142 4.25 -9.76 11.86
N ALA A 143 4.16 -9.98 10.55
CA ALA A 143 2.96 -10.54 9.93
C ALA A 143 3.32 -11.28 8.64
N TYR A 144 2.76 -12.48 8.46
CA TYR A 144 2.90 -13.23 7.22
C TYR A 144 2.38 -12.41 6.04
N GLY A 145 3.21 -12.24 5.01
CA GLY A 145 2.88 -11.42 3.85
C GLY A 145 3.27 -9.94 3.94
N LEU A 146 3.62 -9.40 5.11
CA LEU A 146 4.09 -8.01 5.25
C LEU A 146 5.59 -7.92 5.00
N HIS A 147 6.04 -7.12 4.03
CA HIS A 147 7.47 -7.10 3.64
C HIS A 147 7.96 -5.82 2.93
N GLY A 148 7.38 -4.65 3.20
CA GLY A 148 7.89 -3.36 2.66
C GLY A 148 9.19 -2.89 3.34
N GLN A 149 9.97 -2.01 2.69
CA GLN A 149 11.06 -1.29 3.35
C GLN A 149 10.48 -0.36 4.44
N LEU A 150 9.40 0.34 4.09
CA LEU A 150 8.50 1.02 5.01
C LEU A 150 7.19 0.23 5.07
N ALA A 151 6.82 -0.31 6.24
CA ALA A 151 5.65 -1.17 6.37
C ALA A 151 4.68 -0.66 7.43
N PHE A 152 3.38 -0.79 7.20
CA PHE A 152 2.35 -0.49 8.20
C PHE A 152 1.20 -1.49 8.12
N PHE A 153 0.74 -1.95 9.26
CA PHE A 153 -0.36 -2.91 9.36
C PHE A 153 -1.23 -2.60 10.57
N TYR A 154 -2.55 -2.50 10.37
CA TYR A 154 -3.47 -1.93 11.36
C TYR A 154 -3.06 -0.49 11.73
N VAL A 155 -3.27 0.45 10.80
CA VAL A 155 -2.90 1.86 10.98
C VAL A 155 -4.05 2.81 10.65
N LYS A 156 -4.17 3.91 11.40
CA LYS A 156 -5.09 5.02 11.11
C LYS A 156 -4.36 6.35 11.05
N ASP A 157 -4.78 7.26 10.19
CA ASP A 157 -4.17 8.59 10.07
C ASP A 157 -2.64 8.53 9.92
N LEU A 158 -2.20 7.92 8.81
CA LEU A 158 -0.79 7.80 8.45
C LEU A 158 -0.42 8.84 7.41
N ARG A 159 0.72 9.50 7.61
CA ARG A 159 1.33 10.44 6.68
C ARG A 159 2.74 9.98 6.33
N ILE A 160 3.04 9.81 5.05
CA ILE A 160 4.38 9.55 4.53
C ILE A 160 4.69 10.65 3.53
N ASN A 161 5.61 11.53 3.87
CA ASN A 161 5.94 12.70 3.06
C ASN A 161 7.40 12.63 2.63
N ARG A 162 7.69 13.04 1.39
CA ARG A 162 9.06 13.25 0.91
C ARG A 162 9.94 11.99 0.98
N PHE A 163 9.34 10.81 0.84
CA PHE A 163 10.05 9.53 0.91
C PHE A 163 10.91 9.29 -0.34
N ARG A 164 12.15 8.83 -0.14
CA ARG A 164 13.09 8.49 -1.23
C ARG A 164 13.65 7.09 -1.03
N CYS A 165 13.60 6.26 -2.08
CA CYS A 165 14.27 4.96 -2.13
C CYS A 165 14.74 4.74 -3.57
N LEU A 166 16.05 4.82 -3.81
CA LEU A 166 16.60 4.85 -5.17
C LEU A 166 17.26 3.53 -5.61
N ASP A 167 17.40 2.59 -4.68
CA ASP A 167 18.03 1.28 -4.87
C ASP A 167 17.12 0.13 -4.40
N LEU A 168 15.80 0.25 -4.62
CA LEU A 168 14.84 -0.79 -4.24
C LEU A 168 15.19 -2.12 -4.94
N GLY A 169 15.34 -3.19 -4.16
CA GLY A 169 15.66 -4.52 -4.68
C GLY A 169 14.46 -5.22 -5.32
N LYS A 170 14.53 -6.56 -5.48
CA LYS A 170 13.53 -7.43 -6.13
C LYS A 170 12.53 -8.07 -5.15
N ALA A 171 12.85 -8.08 -3.86
CA ALA A 171 12.17 -8.91 -2.87
C ALA A 171 11.16 -8.10 -2.06
N GLN A 172 11.47 -6.86 -1.70
CA GLN A 172 10.63 -6.01 -0.84
C GLN A 172 9.98 -4.85 -1.59
N TYR A 173 8.76 -4.49 -1.20
CA TYR A 173 8.10 -3.28 -1.69
C TYR A 173 8.74 -2.02 -1.09
N GLY A 174 8.63 -0.87 -1.77
CA GLY A 174 9.08 0.41 -1.21
C GLY A 174 8.27 0.79 0.04
N ILE A 175 6.97 0.93 -0.14
CA ILE A 175 5.99 1.18 0.94
C ILE A 175 4.95 0.05 0.90
N HIS A 176 4.65 -0.59 2.03
CA HIS A 176 3.62 -1.62 2.14
C HIS A 176 2.64 -1.29 3.27
N ILE A 177 1.37 -1.07 2.96
CA ILE A 177 0.34 -0.72 3.94
C ILE A 177 -0.87 -1.66 3.79
N CYS A 178 -1.29 -2.30 4.88
CA CYS A 178 -2.45 -3.20 4.88
C CYS A 178 -3.33 -2.96 6.13
N THR A 179 -4.63 -3.18 6.02
CA THR A 179 -5.63 -2.90 7.06
C THR A 179 -5.50 -1.47 7.60
N PHE A 180 -5.84 -0.50 6.76
CA PHE A 180 -5.62 0.92 7.04
C PHE A 180 -6.89 1.77 6.94
N GLU A 181 -6.82 2.95 7.55
CA GLU A 181 -7.80 4.03 7.40
C GLU A 181 -7.07 5.39 7.36
N ASP A 182 -7.45 6.29 6.45
CA ASP A 182 -6.90 7.66 6.37
C ASP A 182 -5.37 7.75 6.12
N VAL A 183 -4.92 7.26 4.96
CA VAL A 183 -3.50 7.30 4.55
C VAL A 183 -3.24 8.43 3.56
N ILE A 184 -2.16 9.20 3.76
CA ILE A 184 -1.62 10.10 2.73
C ILE A 184 -0.16 9.76 2.51
N ILE A 185 0.19 9.52 1.25
CA ILE A 185 1.55 9.40 0.73
C ILE A 185 1.76 10.57 -0.23
N ASP A 186 2.72 11.43 0.07
CA ASP A 186 2.95 12.68 -0.67
C ASP A 186 4.43 12.88 -1.01
N ASP A 187 4.70 13.33 -2.23
CA ASP A 187 6.02 13.59 -2.78
C ASP A 187 6.95 12.39 -2.56
N VAL A 188 6.79 11.32 -3.34
CA VAL A 188 7.67 10.15 -3.25
C VAL A 188 8.52 9.98 -4.50
N ILE A 189 9.77 9.53 -4.34
CA ILE A 189 10.60 9.10 -5.47
C ILE A 189 11.10 7.69 -5.18
N ILE A 190 10.62 6.73 -5.97
CA ILE A 190 10.97 5.32 -5.79
C ILE A 190 11.52 4.76 -7.10
N LYS A 191 12.72 4.18 -7.04
CA LYS A 191 13.40 3.53 -8.16
C LYS A 191 13.92 2.17 -7.74
N GLY A 192 13.81 1.19 -8.64
CA GLY A 192 14.37 -0.13 -8.43
C GLY A 192 13.51 -1.25 -9.01
N GLU A 193 13.65 -2.45 -8.47
CA GLU A 193 13.23 -3.67 -9.17
C GLU A 193 11.89 -4.25 -8.67
N LYS A 194 11.26 -3.61 -7.68
CA LYS A 194 10.02 -4.09 -7.06
C LYS A 194 8.98 -2.98 -6.90
N ASP A 195 7.82 -3.35 -6.35
CA ASP A 195 6.64 -2.48 -6.27
C ASP A 195 6.94 -1.20 -5.46
N GLY A 196 6.51 -0.05 -5.97
CA GLY A 196 6.74 1.23 -5.31
C GLY A 196 5.89 1.39 -4.04
N VAL A 197 4.57 1.48 -4.22
CA VAL A 197 3.58 1.54 -3.14
C VAL A 197 2.64 0.36 -3.26
N HIS A 198 2.53 -0.44 -2.20
CA HIS A 198 1.71 -1.65 -2.16
C HIS A 198 0.64 -1.55 -1.07
N PHE A 199 -0.62 -1.55 -1.47
CA PHE A 199 -1.77 -1.55 -0.58
C PHE A 199 -2.44 -2.92 -0.54
N GLY A 200 -2.67 -3.41 0.67
CA GLY A 200 -3.70 -4.40 0.97
C GLY A 200 -5.03 -3.72 1.34
N ARG A 201 -5.95 -4.43 1.99
CA ARG A 201 -7.28 -3.91 2.34
C ARG A 201 -7.22 -2.60 3.15
N GLY A 202 -8.20 -1.71 2.97
CA GLY A 202 -8.29 -0.46 3.72
C GLY A 202 -9.12 0.60 3.00
N LYS A 203 -9.26 1.79 3.60
CA LYS A 203 -10.09 2.85 3.01
C LYS A 203 -9.57 4.25 3.27
N ARG A 204 -10.00 5.19 2.41
CA ARG A 204 -9.67 6.63 2.49
C ARG A 204 -8.17 6.84 2.40
N PHE A 205 -7.65 6.82 1.18
CA PHE A 205 -6.23 7.01 0.93
C PHE A 205 -5.96 8.04 -0.17
N THR A 206 -4.79 8.65 -0.12
CA THR A 206 -4.25 9.49 -1.18
C THR A 206 -2.80 9.14 -1.43
N VAL A 207 -2.44 8.89 -2.69
CA VAL A 207 -1.05 8.89 -3.15
C VAL A 207 -0.91 10.06 -4.10
N ARG A 208 0.01 10.99 -3.83
CA ARG A 208 0.20 12.14 -4.71
C ARG A 208 1.63 12.58 -4.88
N ASN A 209 1.87 13.31 -5.99
CA ASN A 209 3.18 13.87 -6.33
C ASN A 209 4.27 12.78 -6.41
N GLY A 210 3.91 11.58 -6.85
CA GLY A 210 4.81 10.41 -6.89
C GLY A 210 5.59 10.30 -8.19
N VAL A 211 6.87 9.97 -8.11
CA VAL A 211 7.74 9.67 -9.25
C VAL A 211 8.27 8.24 -9.13
N PHE A 212 7.95 7.41 -10.11
CA PHE A 212 8.24 5.98 -10.08
C PHE A 212 9.11 5.58 -11.26
N GLN A 213 10.18 4.85 -10.98
CA GLN A 213 11.00 4.16 -11.97
C GLN A 213 11.21 2.71 -11.52
N THR A 214 10.10 1.96 -11.40
CA THR A 214 10.07 0.57 -10.93
C THR A 214 10.03 -0.45 -12.08
N PHE A 215 10.63 -1.62 -11.87
CA PHE A 215 10.53 -2.78 -12.78
C PHE A 215 9.20 -3.54 -12.64
N ASP A 216 8.75 -3.73 -11.40
CA ASP A 216 7.43 -4.26 -11.05
C ASP A 216 6.42 -3.10 -10.94
N ASP A 217 5.32 -3.25 -10.23
CA ASP A 217 4.26 -2.23 -10.16
C ASP A 217 4.75 -0.87 -9.61
N ALA A 218 4.31 0.27 -10.17
CA ALA A 218 4.56 1.55 -9.48
C ALA A 218 3.68 1.66 -8.24
N ILE A 219 2.39 1.34 -8.40
CA ILE A 219 1.40 1.26 -7.33
C ILE A 219 0.64 -0.06 -7.47
N ALA A 220 0.39 -0.75 -6.36
CA ALA A 220 -0.40 -1.96 -6.33
C ALA A 220 -1.56 -1.78 -5.35
N LEU A 221 -2.79 -1.91 -5.85
CA LEU A 221 -4.03 -1.96 -5.07
C LEU A 221 -4.49 -3.41 -5.04
N ASN A 222 -3.86 -4.20 -4.17
CA ASN A 222 -4.01 -5.65 -4.17
C ASN A 222 -4.95 -6.12 -3.05
N ALA A 223 -6.25 -6.13 -3.31
CA ALA A 223 -7.27 -6.55 -2.35
C ALA A 223 -7.19 -8.06 -1.95
N HIS A 224 -6.63 -8.90 -2.84
CA HIS A 224 -6.40 -10.34 -2.63
C HIS A 224 -4.90 -10.72 -2.54
N ASP A 225 -4.14 -10.51 -3.62
CA ASP A 225 -2.70 -10.80 -3.72
C ASP A 225 -2.25 -12.25 -3.48
N TYR A 226 -0.94 -12.50 -3.54
CA TYR A 226 -0.29 -13.73 -3.12
C TYR A 226 -0.31 -13.88 -1.60
N ALA A 227 -0.24 -15.11 -1.07
CA ALA A 227 -0.17 -15.34 0.38
C ALA A 227 1.04 -14.64 1.02
N THR A 228 2.14 -14.53 0.28
CA THR A 228 3.34 -13.79 0.67
C THR A 228 3.27 -12.30 0.36
N GLY A 229 2.22 -11.85 -0.32
CA GLY A 229 2.02 -10.51 -0.88
C GLY A 229 1.25 -9.57 0.04
N ASN A 230 0.28 -10.10 0.79
CA ASN A 230 -0.54 -9.33 1.73
C ASN A 230 -0.88 -10.10 3.01
N PRO A 231 -0.88 -9.41 4.18
CA PRO A 231 -1.30 -9.99 5.45
C PRO A 231 -2.79 -10.30 5.59
N GLU A 232 -3.65 -9.48 4.99
CA GLU A 232 -5.11 -9.59 5.09
C GLU A 232 -5.79 -9.26 3.75
N LEU A 233 -6.98 -9.81 3.56
CA LEU A 233 -7.78 -9.68 2.34
C LEU A 233 -9.03 -8.84 2.58
N GLY A 234 -9.44 -8.11 1.55
CA GLY A 234 -10.65 -7.31 1.59
C GLY A 234 -10.55 -6.07 0.75
N TRP A 235 -11.59 -5.24 0.84
CA TRP A 235 -11.76 -4.11 -0.06
C TRP A 235 -10.74 -2.98 0.16
N ILE A 236 -10.34 -2.36 -0.95
CA ILE A 236 -9.58 -1.10 -1.00
C ILE A 236 -10.52 -0.02 -1.53
N GLU A 237 -10.76 1.02 -0.74
CA GLU A 237 -11.91 1.90 -0.99
C GLU A 237 -11.62 3.39 -0.85
N ASN A 238 -12.32 4.20 -1.64
CA ASN A 238 -12.42 5.66 -1.48
C ASN A 238 -11.05 6.33 -1.57
N GLY A 239 -10.35 6.10 -2.68
CA GLY A 239 -8.95 6.50 -2.87
C GLY A 239 -8.75 7.54 -3.97
N VAL A 240 -7.67 8.30 -3.85
CA VAL A 240 -7.17 9.17 -4.93
C VAL A 240 -5.70 8.87 -5.18
N ILE A 241 -5.33 8.64 -6.44
CA ILE A 241 -3.94 8.60 -6.90
C ILE A 241 -3.78 9.76 -7.86
N GLU A 242 -2.99 10.77 -7.50
CA GLU A 242 -2.92 12.01 -8.29
C GLU A 242 -1.52 12.58 -8.52
N ASN A 243 -1.32 13.20 -9.68
CA ASN A 243 -0.06 13.84 -10.04
C ASN A 243 1.14 12.89 -9.93
N CYS A 244 1.03 11.71 -10.56
CA CYS A 244 2.08 10.69 -10.53
C CYS A 244 2.74 10.50 -11.90
N HIS A 245 4.05 10.28 -11.90
CA HIS A 245 4.88 10.05 -13.08
C HIS A 245 5.46 8.64 -13.08
N ASP A 246 5.16 7.87 -14.13
CA ASP A 246 5.77 6.58 -14.41
C ASP A 246 6.89 6.74 -15.43
N LEU A 247 8.10 7.00 -14.92
CA LEU A 247 9.28 7.28 -15.73
C LEU A 247 9.70 6.05 -16.53
N ASN A 248 10.22 6.30 -17.72
CA ASN A 248 10.74 5.24 -18.57
C ASN A 248 11.89 4.46 -17.91
N ALA A 249 12.01 3.18 -18.26
CA ALA A 249 13.09 2.30 -17.83
C ALA A 249 13.42 1.30 -18.95
N GLU A 250 14.63 0.74 -18.95
CA GLU A 250 15.06 -0.20 -19.98
C GLU A 250 14.18 -1.46 -20.03
N ASN A 251 13.79 -1.96 -18.87
CA ASN A 251 13.01 -3.19 -18.72
C ASN A 251 11.91 -3.01 -17.67
N THR A 252 10.83 -3.80 -17.81
CA THR A 252 9.69 -3.80 -16.90
C THR A 252 8.91 -5.10 -17.05
N THR A 253 8.23 -5.52 -15.99
CA THR A 253 7.24 -6.60 -16.02
C THR A 253 5.89 -6.16 -15.46
N GLY A 254 5.88 -5.24 -14.49
CA GLY A 254 4.66 -4.81 -13.80
C GLY A 254 3.89 -3.74 -14.58
N TYR A 255 3.03 -3.05 -13.85
CA TYR A 255 2.06 -2.06 -14.31
C TYR A 255 2.36 -0.67 -13.73
N PHE A 256 1.78 0.40 -14.27
CA PHE A 256 1.73 1.63 -13.47
C PHE A 256 0.86 1.40 -12.23
N CYS A 257 -0.35 0.88 -12.41
CA CYS A 257 -1.15 0.39 -11.30
C CYS A 257 -1.69 -1.03 -11.55
N ARG A 258 -1.45 -1.93 -10.60
CA ARG A 258 -2.19 -3.20 -10.49
C ARG A 258 -3.38 -3.02 -9.57
N ILE A 259 -4.52 -3.61 -9.94
CA ILE A 259 -5.78 -3.55 -9.20
C ILE A 259 -6.32 -4.98 -9.14
N LEU A 260 -6.06 -5.67 -8.03
CA LEU A 260 -6.25 -7.11 -7.92
C LEU A 260 -7.39 -7.47 -6.99
N ALA A 261 -8.47 -8.02 -7.55
CA ALA A 261 -9.63 -8.50 -6.80
C ALA A 261 -9.48 -9.98 -6.42
N GLY A 262 -10.43 -10.51 -5.64
CA GLY A 262 -10.52 -11.95 -5.39
C GLY A 262 -11.83 -12.35 -4.72
N ALA A 263 -12.12 -13.65 -4.75
CA ALA A 263 -13.27 -14.24 -4.06
C ALA A 263 -13.04 -15.70 -3.73
N TRP A 264 -13.68 -16.15 -2.66
CA TRP A 264 -13.54 -17.50 -2.12
C TRP A 264 -14.84 -17.99 -1.49
N THR A 265 -14.86 -19.25 -1.06
CA THR A 265 -16.02 -19.92 -0.46
C THR A 265 -15.75 -20.35 0.97
N ASP A 266 -16.78 -20.89 1.63
CA ASP A 266 -16.58 -21.71 2.82
C ASP A 266 -15.76 -22.96 2.46
N TRP A 267 -14.99 -23.44 3.44
CA TRP A 267 -14.30 -24.71 3.35
C TRP A 267 -15.31 -25.86 3.23
N GLN A 268 -14.99 -26.84 2.37
CA GLN A 268 -15.74 -28.07 2.22
C GLN A 268 -14.77 -29.25 2.12
N GLU A 269 -15.18 -30.41 2.67
CA GLU A 269 -14.40 -31.62 2.57
C GLU A 269 -14.20 -32.02 1.10
N GLY A 270 -12.97 -32.37 0.74
CA GLY A 270 -12.59 -32.77 -0.61
C GLY A 270 -12.26 -31.60 -1.55
N MET A 271 -12.30 -30.35 -1.08
CA MET A 271 -12.02 -29.19 -1.94
C MET A 271 -10.58 -29.18 -2.46
N ALA A 272 -10.42 -28.81 -3.73
CA ALA A 272 -9.11 -28.72 -4.40
C ALA A 272 -8.52 -27.32 -4.23
N VAL A 273 -7.36 -27.24 -3.58
CA VAL A 273 -6.70 -25.97 -3.24
C VAL A 273 -5.25 -25.94 -3.69
N GLN A 274 -4.71 -24.75 -3.92
CA GLN A 274 -3.35 -24.50 -4.34
C GLN A 274 -2.77 -23.30 -3.60
N GLN A 275 -1.52 -22.96 -3.90
CA GLN A 275 -0.87 -21.80 -3.32
C GLN A 275 -1.74 -20.53 -3.42
N SER A 276 -1.81 -19.79 -2.30
CA SER A 276 -2.55 -18.54 -2.15
C SER A 276 -4.08 -18.63 -2.15
N ASP A 277 -4.69 -19.81 -2.35
CA ASP A 277 -6.15 -19.96 -2.19
C ASP A 277 -6.59 -19.58 -0.79
N ALA A 278 -7.74 -18.92 -0.69
CA ALA A 278 -8.38 -18.52 0.56
C ALA A 278 -9.66 -19.33 0.80
N VAL A 279 -10.00 -19.59 2.07
CA VAL A 279 -11.25 -20.26 2.48
C VAL A 279 -11.77 -19.69 3.79
N VAL A 280 -13.09 -19.60 3.93
CA VAL A 280 -13.72 -19.30 5.22
C VAL A 280 -13.93 -20.60 5.99
N SER A 281 -13.45 -20.66 7.23
CA SER A 281 -13.67 -21.80 8.12
C SER A 281 -13.74 -21.33 9.57
N ASN A 282 -14.65 -21.90 10.37
CA ASN A 282 -14.75 -21.59 11.81
C ASN A 282 -14.76 -20.08 12.15
N GLY A 283 -15.47 -19.29 11.33
CA GLY A 283 -15.56 -17.83 11.50
C GLY A 283 -14.28 -17.05 11.18
N LYS A 284 -13.28 -17.66 10.55
CA LYS A 284 -11.99 -17.04 10.19
C LYS A 284 -11.68 -17.26 8.71
N LEU A 285 -10.75 -16.47 8.20
CA LEU A 285 -10.17 -16.67 6.88
C LEU A 285 -8.83 -17.41 6.98
N TYR A 286 -8.68 -18.48 6.20
CA TYR A 286 -7.43 -19.23 6.08
C TYR A 286 -6.90 -19.11 4.66
N ARG A 287 -5.59 -19.20 4.50
CA ARG A 287 -4.93 -19.29 3.19
C ARG A 287 -3.93 -20.42 3.13
N VAL A 288 -3.79 -20.99 1.94
CA VAL A 288 -2.71 -21.93 1.64
C VAL A 288 -1.38 -21.16 1.53
N GLN A 289 -0.40 -21.57 2.34
CA GLN A 289 0.95 -21.02 2.40
C GLN A 289 1.97 -22.09 1.96
N ALA A 290 1.94 -22.40 0.68
CA ALA A 290 2.77 -23.38 -0.02
C ALA A 290 3.76 -22.73 -0.99
N LYS A 291 4.55 -23.56 -1.70
CA LYS A 291 5.43 -23.09 -2.77
C LYS A 291 4.60 -22.81 -4.04
N PRO A 292 4.98 -21.81 -4.85
CA PRO A 292 4.29 -21.51 -6.11
C PRO A 292 4.76 -22.44 -7.24
N ASP A 293 4.59 -23.76 -7.06
CA ASP A 293 5.01 -24.80 -7.99
C ASP A 293 3.84 -25.42 -8.78
N GLY A 294 2.61 -24.96 -8.53
CA GLY A 294 1.40 -25.44 -9.20
C GLY A 294 0.81 -26.71 -8.59
N THR A 295 1.33 -27.15 -7.43
CA THR A 295 0.75 -28.29 -6.70
C THR A 295 -0.71 -28.00 -6.31
N ILE A 296 -1.60 -28.91 -6.69
CA ILE A 296 -3.00 -28.96 -6.25
C ILE A 296 -3.12 -29.99 -5.13
N TYR A 297 -3.69 -29.57 -4.01
CA TYR A 297 -3.95 -30.39 -2.83
C TYR A 297 -5.44 -30.68 -2.70
N THR A 298 -5.78 -31.81 -2.10
CA THR A 298 -7.16 -32.12 -1.68
C THR A 298 -7.26 -31.94 -0.17
N SER A 299 -8.05 -30.97 0.28
CA SER A 299 -8.28 -30.75 1.71
C SER A 299 -9.41 -31.65 2.21
N LYS A 300 -9.09 -32.57 3.12
CA LYS A 300 -10.04 -33.49 3.78
C LYS A 300 -10.30 -33.08 5.23
N THR A 301 -9.33 -32.43 5.85
CA THR A 301 -9.38 -31.98 7.23
C THR A 301 -9.64 -30.49 7.29
N ARG A 302 -10.71 -30.10 7.98
CA ARG A 302 -11.12 -28.69 8.14
C ARG A 302 -10.09 -27.91 8.96
N PRO A 303 -9.54 -26.78 8.47
CA PRO A 303 -8.71 -25.91 9.30
C PRO A 303 -9.56 -25.18 10.34
N THR A 304 -9.18 -25.28 11.61
CA THR A 304 -9.91 -24.69 12.74
C THR A 304 -9.02 -24.01 13.80
N HIS A 305 -7.70 -24.04 13.62
CA HIS A 305 -6.74 -23.46 14.57
C HIS A 305 -6.85 -21.94 14.67
N ASP A 306 -6.60 -21.39 15.87
CA ASP A 306 -6.90 -19.99 16.15
C ASP A 306 -5.87 -18.98 15.63
N LYS A 307 -4.61 -19.40 15.46
CA LYS A 307 -3.50 -18.51 15.07
C LYS A 307 -2.37 -19.26 14.38
N GLY A 308 -1.52 -18.50 13.69
CA GLY A 308 -0.33 -19.03 13.03
C GLY A 308 -0.70 -19.90 11.83
N SER A 309 0.07 -20.96 11.62
CA SER A 309 -0.21 -21.93 10.57
C SER A 309 -0.18 -23.37 11.10
N GLN A 310 -0.88 -24.26 10.40
CA GLN A 310 -0.92 -25.68 10.70
C GLN A 310 -0.91 -26.48 9.39
N VAL A 311 -0.12 -27.55 9.36
CA VAL A 311 -0.12 -28.49 8.25
C VAL A 311 -1.24 -29.52 8.44
N LEU A 312 -2.20 -29.56 7.50
CA LEU A 312 -3.30 -30.54 7.45
C LEU A 312 -3.36 -31.09 6.02
N ASP A 313 -3.40 -32.42 5.86
CA ASP A 313 -3.40 -33.08 4.54
C ASP A 313 -2.21 -32.68 3.63
N GLY A 314 -1.07 -32.31 4.24
CA GLY A 314 0.09 -31.77 3.52
C GLY A 314 -0.04 -30.31 3.08
N ILE A 315 -1.14 -29.64 3.45
CA ILE A 315 -1.43 -28.24 3.17
C ILE A 315 -1.04 -27.40 4.39
N ASN A 316 -0.13 -26.45 4.23
CA ASN A 316 0.14 -25.46 5.26
C ASN A 316 -0.93 -24.36 5.24
N TRP A 317 -1.93 -24.49 6.11
CA TRP A 317 -2.99 -23.51 6.28
C TRP A 317 -2.55 -22.43 7.26
N GLY A 318 -2.57 -21.16 6.87
CA GLY A 318 -2.32 -20.03 7.76
C GLY A 318 -3.59 -19.22 8.04
N VAL A 319 -3.78 -18.81 9.30
CA VAL A 319 -4.84 -17.87 9.68
C VAL A 319 -4.50 -16.48 9.17
N VAL A 320 -5.42 -15.87 8.43
CA VAL A 320 -5.24 -14.56 7.81
C VAL A 320 -5.92 -13.46 8.62
N GLN A 321 -7.21 -13.62 8.92
CA GLN A 321 -8.01 -12.62 9.65
C GLN A 321 -9.17 -13.28 10.39
N ASN A 322 -9.66 -12.59 11.42
CA ASN A 322 -10.74 -13.06 12.30
C ASN A 322 -12.12 -12.55 11.85
N ASP A 323 -12.17 -11.54 10.98
CA ASP A 323 -13.40 -11.09 10.33
C ASP A 323 -13.55 -11.78 8.97
N ILE A 324 -14.77 -12.23 8.67
CA ILE A 324 -15.09 -12.88 7.40
C ILE A 324 -15.43 -11.85 6.32
N THR A 325 -14.90 -12.09 5.13
CA THR A 325 -15.40 -11.55 3.86
C THR A 325 -15.32 -12.68 2.84
N TYR A 326 -16.11 -12.62 1.77
CA TYR A 326 -16.11 -13.61 0.68
C TYR A 326 -15.58 -13.04 -0.63
N THR A 327 -15.45 -11.71 -0.70
CA THR A 327 -14.97 -10.98 -1.85
C THR A 327 -14.01 -9.88 -1.40
N ALA A 328 -13.11 -9.54 -2.31
CA ALA A 328 -12.18 -8.44 -2.19
C ALA A 328 -12.06 -7.77 -3.56
N GLY A 329 -11.90 -6.46 -3.56
CA GLY A 329 -11.82 -5.68 -4.78
C GLY A 329 -11.45 -4.23 -4.48
N VAL A 330 -11.54 -3.40 -5.51
CA VAL A 330 -11.25 -1.98 -5.41
C VAL A 330 -12.47 -1.20 -5.84
N ARG A 331 -12.84 -0.18 -5.07
CA ARG A 331 -13.97 0.68 -5.40
C ARG A 331 -13.81 2.14 -5.05
N ASN A 332 -14.47 2.99 -5.82
CA ASN A 332 -14.48 4.44 -5.66
C ASN A 332 -13.05 5.01 -5.64
N VAL A 333 -12.25 4.68 -6.67
CA VAL A 333 -10.87 5.16 -6.80
C VAL A 333 -10.72 6.02 -8.03
N ILE A 334 -10.11 7.19 -7.82
CA ILE A 334 -9.84 8.19 -8.87
C ILE A 334 -8.34 8.23 -9.13
N PHE A 335 -7.96 8.09 -10.39
CA PHE A 335 -6.62 8.38 -10.89
C PHE A 335 -6.68 9.73 -11.59
N ARG A 336 -5.92 10.72 -11.13
CA ARG A 336 -5.96 12.09 -11.67
C ARG A 336 -4.57 12.58 -12.05
N ASN A 337 -4.39 13.21 -13.20
CA ASN A 337 -3.10 13.79 -13.60
C ASN A 337 -1.97 12.74 -13.59
N ILE A 338 -2.13 11.67 -14.37
CA ILE A 338 -1.15 10.57 -14.42
C ILE A 338 -0.32 10.69 -15.70
N PHE A 339 1.00 10.57 -15.61
CA PHE A 339 1.92 10.70 -16.73
C PHE A 339 2.65 9.37 -16.97
N LEU A 340 2.37 8.72 -18.09
CA LEU A 340 2.87 7.38 -18.42
C LEU A 340 3.95 7.45 -19.50
N GLU A 341 5.23 7.53 -19.09
CA GLU A 341 6.38 7.54 -20.00
C GLU A 341 6.87 6.12 -20.31
N LYS A 342 6.80 5.22 -19.33
CA LYS A 342 7.23 3.83 -19.48
C LYS A 342 6.28 3.06 -20.38
N PRO A 343 6.78 2.35 -21.42
CA PRO A 343 5.94 1.51 -22.28
C PRO A 343 5.59 0.18 -21.60
N ARG A 344 4.63 0.23 -20.67
CA ARG A 344 4.00 -0.95 -20.02
C ARG A 344 2.49 -0.80 -20.01
N ILE A 345 1.78 -1.85 -19.59
CA ILE A 345 0.34 -1.71 -19.35
C ILE A 345 0.17 -0.68 -18.24
N GLY A 346 -0.60 0.37 -18.52
CA GLY A 346 -0.83 1.43 -17.55
C GLY A 346 -1.56 0.87 -16.34
N LEU A 347 -2.81 0.45 -16.55
CA LEU A 347 -3.74 0.09 -15.49
C LEU A 347 -4.20 -1.36 -15.73
N SER A 348 -3.94 -2.25 -14.77
CA SER A 348 -4.34 -3.66 -14.84
C SER A 348 -5.40 -3.98 -13.79
N ILE A 349 -6.64 -4.16 -14.24
CA ILE A 349 -7.78 -4.59 -13.43
C ILE A 349 -7.84 -6.11 -13.54
N HIS A 350 -7.36 -6.83 -12.53
CA HIS A 350 -6.88 -8.21 -12.69
C HIS A 350 -7.46 -9.22 -11.68
N PHE A 351 -7.36 -10.49 -12.08
CA PHE A 351 -7.33 -11.67 -11.21
C PHE A 351 -6.14 -12.53 -11.59
N ASP A 352 -5.53 -13.17 -10.61
CA ASP A 352 -4.53 -14.20 -10.87
C ASP A 352 -5.20 -15.56 -11.03
N ASN A 353 -4.68 -16.35 -11.97
CA ASN A 353 -5.06 -17.76 -12.14
C ASN A 353 -3.87 -18.51 -12.73
N ASP A 354 -2.86 -18.70 -11.89
CA ASP A 354 -1.61 -19.38 -12.21
C ASP A 354 -1.07 -20.16 -10.99
N LYS A 355 0.19 -20.58 -11.05
CA LYS A 355 0.85 -21.33 -9.97
C LYS A 355 1.14 -20.51 -8.71
N TYR A 356 1.13 -19.18 -8.80
CA TYR A 356 1.38 -18.27 -7.68
C TYR A 356 0.09 -17.95 -6.93
N SER A 357 -1.04 -17.85 -7.65
CA SER A 357 -2.34 -17.60 -7.04
C SER A 357 -3.51 -17.95 -7.96
N ARG A 358 -4.61 -18.34 -7.34
CA ARG A 358 -5.95 -18.32 -7.91
C ARG A 358 -6.80 -17.32 -7.10
N SER A 359 -7.02 -16.14 -7.67
CA SER A 359 -7.75 -15.08 -6.96
C SER A 359 -9.25 -15.33 -6.90
N TYR A 360 -9.82 -16.12 -7.82
CA TYR A 360 -11.22 -16.50 -7.82
C TYR A 360 -11.35 -18.01 -7.65
N TYR A 361 -11.89 -18.43 -6.51
CA TYR A 361 -12.24 -19.84 -6.29
C TYR A 361 -13.51 -20.20 -7.08
N PRO A 362 -13.55 -21.33 -7.81
CA PRO A 362 -14.73 -21.72 -8.57
C PRO A 362 -16.00 -21.81 -7.72
N GLY A 363 -17.06 -21.13 -8.16
CA GLY A 363 -18.35 -21.08 -7.45
C GLY A 363 -18.44 -20.03 -6.34
N ALA A 364 -17.37 -19.25 -6.11
CA ALA A 364 -17.43 -18.10 -5.21
C ALA A 364 -18.37 -17.00 -5.75
N ALA A 365 -18.76 -16.09 -4.86
CA ALA A 365 -19.46 -14.87 -5.27
C ALA A 365 -18.56 -14.06 -6.23
N ILE A 366 -19.11 -13.58 -7.33
CA ILE A 366 -18.36 -12.79 -8.32
C ILE A 366 -17.96 -11.45 -7.68
N PRO A 367 -16.67 -11.15 -7.51
CA PRO A 367 -16.27 -9.87 -6.93
C PRO A 367 -16.27 -8.82 -8.05
N LEU A 368 -17.09 -7.78 -7.85
CA LEU A 368 -17.27 -6.69 -8.80
C LEU A 368 -16.41 -5.50 -8.41
N GLN A 369 -15.48 -5.08 -9.27
CA GLN A 369 -14.77 -3.82 -9.04
C GLN A 369 -15.67 -2.64 -9.41
N GLU A 370 -15.65 -1.57 -8.63
CA GLU A 370 -16.69 -0.54 -8.71
C GLU A 370 -16.14 0.88 -8.92
N GLN A 371 -16.70 1.60 -9.87
CA GLN A 371 -16.54 3.06 -10.01
C GLN A 371 -15.06 3.52 -10.09
N LEU A 372 -14.34 3.00 -11.08
CA LEU A 372 -12.95 3.42 -11.36
C LEU A 372 -12.93 4.59 -12.34
N SER A 373 -12.26 5.69 -11.96
CA SER A 373 -12.20 6.91 -12.78
C SER A 373 -10.75 7.30 -13.11
N PHE A 374 -10.53 7.67 -14.36
CA PHE A 374 -9.24 8.04 -14.92
C PHE A 374 -9.35 9.42 -15.56
N ASP A 375 -8.93 10.44 -14.83
CA ASP A 375 -9.05 11.85 -15.21
C ASP A 375 -7.68 12.44 -15.54
N ASN A 376 -7.55 13.08 -16.71
CA ASN A 376 -6.32 13.71 -17.15
C ASN A 376 -5.10 12.74 -17.15
N VAL A 377 -5.28 11.53 -17.68
CA VAL A 377 -4.18 10.59 -17.90
C VAL A 377 -3.49 10.88 -19.23
N ARG A 378 -2.16 10.95 -19.23
CA ARG A 378 -1.32 11.28 -20.38
C ARG A 378 -0.42 10.10 -20.73
N VAL A 379 -0.71 9.44 -21.85
CA VAL A 379 0.22 8.44 -22.40
C VAL A 379 1.29 9.14 -23.21
N LEU A 380 2.56 8.98 -22.80
CA LEU A 380 3.70 9.71 -23.33
C LEU A 380 4.63 8.83 -24.20
N HIS A 381 4.32 7.54 -24.34
CA HIS A 381 5.00 6.61 -25.26
C HIS A 381 4.13 6.20 -26.45
N ASN A 382 4.75 5.71 -27.53
CA ASN A 382 4.06 5.30 -28.75
C ASN A 382 3.90 3.78 -28.91
N LYS A 383 4.47 2.99 -27.98
CA LYS A 383 4.37 1.53 -28.03
C LYS A 383 2.90 1.08 -27.93
N PRO A 384 2.45 0.15 -28.80
CA PRO A 384 1.07 -0.32 -28.84
C PRO A 384 0.80 -1.33 -27.72
N ILE A 385 0.71 -0.82 -26.49
CA ILE A 385 0.49 -1.60 -25.28
C ILE A 385 -0.81 -1.11 -24.64
N PRO A 386 -1.65 -1.99 -24.07
CA PRO A 386 -2.93 -1.57 -23.50
C PRO A 386 -2.78 -0.46 -22.47
N PHE A 387 -3.64 0.54 -22.55
CA PHE A 387 -3.81 1.53 -21.49
C PHE A 387 -4.50 0.86 -20.29
N LEU A 388 -5.58 0.13 -20.56
CA LEU A 388 -6.32 -0.68 -19.60
C LEU A 388 -6.30 -2.14 -20.02
N SER A 389 -5.95 -3.02 -19.10
CA SER A 389 -6.14 -4.47 -19.23
C SER A 389 -7.13 -4.93 -18.16
N ILE A 390 -8.26 -5.50 -18.56
CA ILE A 390 -9.38 -5.85 -17.68
C ILE A 390 -9.62 -7.37 -17.76
N ALA A 391 -9.34 -8.09 -16.69
CA ALA A 391 -9.46 -9.55 -16.61
C ALA A 391 -10.39 -10.03 -15.48
N THR A 392 -11.26 -9.15 -15.01
CA THR A 392 -12.12 -9.30 -13.83
C THR A 392 -13.36 -8.41 -14.02
N PRO A 393 -14.50 -8.67 -13.33
CA PRO A 393 -15.70 -7.86 -13.45
C PRO A 393 -15.43 -6.44 -12.95
N VAL A 394 -15.93 -5.46 -13.72
CA VAL A 394 -15.92 -4.05 -13.35
C VAL A 394 -17.22 -3.42 -13.82
N ASP A 395 -17.88 -2.62 -12.97
CA ASP A 395 -19.18 -2.05 -13.30
C ASP A 395 -19.07 -0.84 -14.25
N LEU A 396 -18.15 0.07 -13.96
CA LEU A 396 -18.01 1.40 -14.52
C LEU A 396 -16.53 1.78 -14.57
N VAL A 397 -16.10 2.10 -15.78
CA VAL A 397 -14.82 2.77 -16.05
C VAL A 397 -15.13 4.13 -16.67
N THR A 398 -14.67 5.20 -16.03
CA THR A 398 -14.77 6.56 -16.57
C THR A 398 -13.39 7.04 -16.99
N ILE A 399 -13.24 7.52 -18.21
CA ILE A 399 -12.00 8.11 -18.73
C ILE A 399 -12.33 9.52 -19.19
N SER A 400 -11.70 10.52 -18.57
CA SER A 400 -11.97 11.94 -18.85
C SER A 400 -10.69 12.72 -19.11
N ASN A 401 -10.78 13.75 -19.95
CA ASN A 401 -9.73 14.76 -20.13
C ASN A 401 -8.34 14.18 -20.47
N SER A 402 -8.29 12.98 -21.02
CA SER A 402 -7.07 12.16 -21.15
C SER A 402 -6.51 12.22 -22.57
N SER A 403 -5.21 11.99 -22.71
CA SER A 403 -4.53 11.91 -24.01
C SER A 403 -4.12 10.47 -24.29
N ILE A 404 -4.78 9.87 -25.27
CA ILE A 404 -4.57 8.47 -25.67
C ILE A 404 -3.83 8.43 -27.00
N ARG A 405 -2.79 7.59 -27.08
CA ARG A 405 -2.03 7.33 -28.31
C ARG A 405 -2.46 6.00 -28.92
N ASN A 406 -1.55 5.03 -29.00
CA ASN A 406 -1.79 3.72 -29.62
C ASN A 406 -2.19 2.66 -28.58
N ASN A 407 -2.98 3.04 -27.57
CA ASN A 407 -3.15 2.26 -26.33
C ASN A 407 -4.60 1.85 -26.14
N THR A 408 -4.88 0.57 -26.35
CA THR A 408 -6.24 0.00 -26.32
C THR A 408 -6.78 -0.23 -24.90
N ILE A 409 -8.10 -0.41 -24.78
CA ILE A 409 -8.77 -1.01 -23.62
C ILE A 409 -9.02 -2.49 -23.94
N LYS A 410 -8.31 -3.39 -23.27
CA LYS A 410 -8.36 -4.82 -23.56
C LYS A 410 -9.08 -5.58 -22.46
N PHE A 411 -10.12 -6.33 -22.82
CA PHE A 411 -10.72 -7.33 -21.94
C PHE A 411 -10.10 -8.71 -22.21
N VAL A 412 -9.68 -9.38 -21.15
CA VAL A 412 -8.97 -10.66 -21.19
C VAL A 412 -9.74 -11.69 -20.38
N SER A 413 -9.95 -12.88 -20.93
CA SER A 413 -10.52 -13.99 -20.16
C SER A 413 -9.45 -14.62 -19.28
N ASN A 414 -9.71 -14.67 -17.97
CA ASN A 414 -8.92 -15.39 -16.97
C ASN A 414 -9.29 -16.91 -16.91
N LYS A 415 -10.36 -17.36 -17.61
CA LYS A 415 -10.91 -18.74 -17.59
C LYS A 415 -11.43 -19.25 -16.23
N ALA A 416 -11.01 -18.69 -15.09
CA ALA A 416 -11.52 -19.11 -13.78
C ALA A 416 -12.98 -18.74 -13.56
N MET A 417 -13.44 -17.66 -14.20
CA MET A 417 -14.82 -17.21 -14.15
C MET A 417 -15.61 -17.54 -15.41
N THR A 418 -16.90 -17.77 -15.22
CA THR A 418 -17.88 -18.00 -16.29
C THR A 418 -18.69 -16.75 -16.64
N ASP A 419 -18.81 -15.79 -15.71
CA ASP A 419 -19.52 -14.54 -15.91
C ASP A 419 -18.67 -13.35 -15.44
N TYR A 420 -18.51 -12.37 -16.32
CA TYR A 420 -17.74 -11.14 -16.07
C TYR A 420 -18.65 -9.94 -15.82
N LEU A 421 -19.97 -10.17 -15.74
CA LEU A 421 -21.01 -9.16 -15.59
C LEU A 421 -20.98 -8.11 -16.71
N LYS A 422 -21.89 -7.14 -16.66
CA LYS A 422 -21.86 -5.99 -17.59
C LYS A 422 -20.80 -4.99 -17.16
N THR A 423 -20.10 -4.39 -18.11
CA THR A 423 -19.26 -3.19 -17.89
C THR A 423 -19.81 -2.01 -18.68
N SER A 424 -19.83 -0.84 -18.05
CA SER A 424 -20.05 0.45 -18.70
C SER A 424 -18.73 1.21 -18.80
N ILE A 425 -18.41 1.75 -19.96
CA ILE A 425 -17.24 2.58 -20.21
C ILE A 425 -17.73 3.93 -20.69
N THR A 426 -17.31 5.00 -20.04
CA THR A 426 -17.59 6.38 -20.48
C THR A 426 -16.28 7.08 -20.79
N ILE A 427 -16.13 7.63 -22.00
CA ILE A 427 -14.93 8.33 -22.47
C ILE A 427 -15.29 9.72 -22.96
N TYR A 428 -14.78 10.78 -22.32
CA TYR A 428 -15.14 12.14 -22.73
C TYR A 428 -14.04 13.17 -22.53
N GLY A 429 -14.05 14.22 -23.35
CA GLY A 429 -13.03 15.27 -23.27
C GLY A 429 -11.62 14.78 -23.59
N CYS A 430 -11.48 13.61 -24.22
CA CYS A 430 -10.17 13.01 -24.50
C CYS A 430 -9.62 13.43 -25.86
N SER A 431 -8.29 13.44 -26.00
CA SER A 431 -7.61 13.60 -27.28
C SER A 431 -7.05 12.27 -27.78
N PHE A 432 -7.26 11.97 -29.06
CA PHE A 432 -6.76 10.77 -29.73
C PHE A 432 -5.68 11.14 -30.76
N HIS A 433 -4.50 10.56 -30.60
CA HIS A 433 -3.30 10.91 -31.39
C HIS A 433 -2.95 9.91 -32.50
N ASN A 434 -3.71 8.82 -32.65
CA ASN A 434 -3.43 7.82 -33.68
C ASN A 434 -3.66 8.39 -35.10
N ASP A 435 -2.76 8.09 -36.04
CA ASP A 435 -2.89 8.43 -37.45
C ASP A 435 -3.34 7.19 -38.23
N GLY A 436 -4.66 7.02 -38.36
CA GLY A 436 -5.28 5.88 -39.04
C GLY A 436 -6.29 5.12 -38.19
N GLU A 437 -6.37 3.80 -38.43
CA GLU A 437 -7.25 2.92 -37.66
C GLU A 437 -6.73 2.68 -36.24
N PHE A 438 -7.61 2.88 -35.25
CA PHE A 438 -7.32 2.67 -33.84
C PHE A 438 -8.29 1.68 -33.20
N GLU A 439 -7.77 0.57 -32.65
CA GLU A 439 -8.58 -0.38 -31.89
C GLU A 439 -8.81 0.13 -30.46
N LEU A 440 -9.92 0.82 -30.26
CA LEU A 440 -10.28 1.44 -28.98
C LEU A 440 -10.53 0.37 -27.90
N ILE A 441 -11.32 -0.66 -28.24
CA ILE A 441 -11.67 -1.76 -27.34
C ILE A 441 -11.53 -3.11 -28.05
N THR A 442 -10.86 -4.05 -27.38
CA THR A 442 -10.86 -5.47 -27.77
C THR A 442 -11.49 -6.30 -26.67
N ASN A 443 -12.53 -7.07 -27.00
CA ASN A 443 -13.18 -7.98 -26.08
C ASN A 443 -12.78 -9.45 -26.32
N GLY A 444 -11.88 -9.96 -25.48
CA GLY A 444 -11.49 -11.36 -25.48
C GLY A 444 -12.36 -12.27 -24.59
N VAL A 445 -13.46 -11.78 -24.03
CA VAL A 445 -14.31 -12.51 -23.08
C VAL A 445 -15.64 -12.89 -23.74
N ALA A 446 -15.90 -14.20 -23.86
CA ALA A 446 -17.15 -14.72 -24.40
C ALA A 446 -18.34 -14.30 -23.54
N GLY A 447 -19.46 -13.91 -24.17
CA GLY A 447 -20.68 -13.49 -23.47
C GLY A 447 -20.60 -12.15 -22.73
N LYS A 448 -19.41 -11.53 -22.62
CA LYS A 448 -19.22 -10.24 -21.96
C LYS A 448 -20.04 -9.16 -22.67
N LYS A 449 -20.80 -8.40 -21.88
CA LYS A 449 -21.54 -7.22 -22.34
C LYS A 449 -20.81 -5.95 -21.93
N ILE A 450 -20.46 -5.13 -22.91
CA ILE A 450 -19.79 -3.84 -22.72
C ILE A 450 -20.69 -2.76 -23.32
N HIS A 451 -21.01 -1.74 -22.54
CA HIS A 451 -21.63 -0.53 -23.04
C HIS A 451 -20.57 0.57 -23.08
N VAL A 452 -20.38 1.18 -24.25
CA VAL A 452 -19.38 2.21 -24.47
C VAL A 452 -20.08 3.49 -24.87
N LYS A 453 -19.85 4.55 -24.10
CA LYS A 453 -20.31 5.89 -24.41
C LYS A 453 -19.12 6.82 -24.62
N THR A 454 -19.09 7.53 -25.75
CA THR A 454 -18.06 8.55 -26.02
C THR A 454 -18.69 9.89 -26.44
N PHE A 455 -18.19 11.01 -25.91
CA PHE A 455 -18.65 12.35 -26.29
C PHE A 455 -17.62 13.45 -25.99
N GLY A 456 -17.63 14.53 -26.77
CA GLY A 456 -16.77 15.70 -26.56
C GLY A 456 -15.28 15.39 -26.76
N ASN A 457 -14.94 14.41 -27.60
CA ASN A 457 -13.56 14.00 -27.84
C ASN A 457 -12.94 14.78 -29.03
N THR A 458 -11.62 14.87 -29.06
CA THR A 458 -10.86 15.49 -30.15
C THR A 458 -9.98 14.47 -30.86
N GLU A 459 -10.15 14.36 -32.17
CA GLU A 459 -9.33 13.55 -33.07
C GLU A 459 -8.24 14.45 -33.66
N LEU A 460 -6.96 14.13 -33.42
CA LEU A 460 -5.87 15.03 -33.82
C LEU A 460 -5.33 14.80 -35.23
N ASN A 461 -5.76 13.73 -35.90
CA ASN A 461 -5.35 13.41 -37.27
C ASN A 461 -6.59 13.16 -38.13
N ASP A 462 -6.59 13.70 -39.36
CA ASP A 462 -7.72 13.57 -40.30
C ASP A 462 -8.03 12.12 -40.71
N LYS A 463 -7.05 11.22 -40.59
CA LYS A 463 -7.21 9.79 -40.92
C LYS A 463 -7.68 8.95 -39.74
N PHE A 464 -7.88 9.53 -38.56
CA PHE A 464 -8.30 8.79 -37.38
C PHE A 464 -9.63 8.08 -37.62
N SER A 465 -9.68 6.80 -37.27
CA SER A 465 -10.92 6.01 -37.28
C SER A 465 -10.86 4.97 -36.17
N ALA A 466 -11.76 5.08 -35.19
CA ALA A 466 -11.87 4.13 -34.10
C ALA A 466 -12.63 2.86 -34.56
N LYS A 467 -12.17 1.71 -34.07
CA LYS A 467 -12.87 0.43 -34.20
C LYS A 467 -12.95 -0.29 -32.85
N VAL A 468 -13.95 -1.14 -32.73
CA VAL A 468 -14.08 -2.07 -31.61
C VAL A 468 -14.13 -3.51 -32.12
N ASN A 469 -13.56 -4.42 -31.35
CA ASN A 469 -13.62 -5.84 -31.62
C ASN A 469 -14.41 -6.53 -30.50
N ALA A 470 -15.63 -6.97 -30.81
CA ALA A 470 -16.53 -7.59 -29.83
C ALA A 470 -16.16 -9.04 -29.49
N GLY A 471 -15.33 -9.71 -30.31
CA GLY A 471 -15.06 -11.13 -30.19
C GLY A 471 -16.36 -11.95 -30.09
N ASN A 472 -16.41 -12.86 -29.12
CA ASN A 472 -17.60 -13.67 -28.80
C ASN A 472 -18.52 -13.03 -27.74
N GLY A 473 -18.39 -11.72 -27.49
CA GLY A 473 -19.27 -10.97 -26.61
C GLY A 473 -20.09 -9.93 -27.37
N GLN A 474 -20.58 -8.93 -26.63
CA GLN A 474 -21.41 -7.86 -27.17
C GLN A 474 -20.87 -6.50 -26.73
N ILE A 475 -20.68 -5.60 -27.70
CA ILE A 475 -20.36 -4.19 -27.45
C ILE A 475 -21.49 -3.33 -27.99
N ILE A 476 -22.16 -2.60 -27.09
CA ILE A 476 -23.16 -1.59 -27.41
C ILE A 476 -22.47 -0.23 -27.42
N ILE A 477 -22.66 0.55 -28.47
CA ILE A 477 -21.87 1.77 -28.75
C ILE A 477 -22.80 2.96 -28.89
N ASP A 478 -22.51 4.03 -28.14
CA ASP A 478 -23.06 5.38 -28.25
C ASP A 478 -21.85 6.32 -28.38
N SER A 479 -21.43 6.68 -29.60
CA SER A 479 -20.09 7.26 -29.81
C SER A 479 -20.07 8.43 -30.78
N ASP A 480 -19.33 9.48 -30.42
CA ASP A 480 -19.02 10.63 -31.27
C ASP A 480 -17.74 10.47 -32.10
N LEU A 481 -16.96 9.42 -31.85
CA LEU A 481 -15.71 9.13 -32.59
C LEU A 481 -15.96 8.62 -34.00
N THR A 482 -15.24 9.16 -34.98
CA THR A 482 -15.13 8.68 -36.35
C THR A 482 -14.84 7.17 -36.38
N GLY A 483 -15.51 6.44 -37.27
CA GLY A 483 -15.48 4.97 -37.32
C GLY A 483 -16.52 4.26 -36.42
N LEU A 484 -16.98 4.93 -35.36
CA LEU A 484 -17.96 4.39 -34.40
C LEU A 484 -19.29 5.17 -34.33
N LYS A 485 -19.40 6.32 -35.01
CA LYS A 485 -20.64 7.11 -35.12
C LYS A 485 -21.78 6.24 -35.63
N LYS A 486 -22.86 6.13 -34.85
CA LYS A 486 -24.10 5.43 -35.22
C LYS A 486 -25.30 6.26 -34.86
#